data_AF-A0A4R5X6K4-F1
#
_entry.id   AF-A0A4R5X6K4-F1
#
_cell.length_a   1.000
_cell.length_b   1.000
_cell.length_c   1.000
_cell.angle_alpha   90.00
_cell.angle_beta   90.00
_cell.angle_gamma   90.00
#
_symmetry.space_group_name_H-M   'P 1'
#
loop_
_entity.id
_entity.type
_entity.pdbx_description
1 polymer ?
#
loop_
_entity_poly.entity_id
_entity_poly.type
_entity_poly.pdbx_seq_one_letter_code
_entity_poly.pdbx_strand_id
1 'polypeptide(L)'
;MTTMTPEDAIKAASSLARDIADGGLAPSDLERQAVAECRELFGTVAGPDDPLWELHRDIARQVLALDGVPTDELAEWLAVARQRAGEPVAAVEPLPLPEPEAAPVTPPEPESPASEADSPGHGGAPASGANPAPQAVPTSPRPDRYDPLAAWQPGSTRRY
;
A
#
# COMPACT_ATOMS: atom_id res chain seq x y z
N MET A 1 23.85 -12.74 -24.38
CA MET A 1 24.28 -11.33 -24.31
C MET A 1 24.61 -10.90 -25.72
N THR A 2 23.72 -10.14 -26.34
CA THR A 2 24.11 -9.33 -27.50
C THR A 2 24.96 -8.19 -26.94
N THR A 3 26.24 -8.20 -27.26
CA THR A 3 27.16 -7.14 -26.85
C THR A 3 26.74 -5.88 -27.58
N MET A 4 26.24 -4.89 -26.84
CA MET A 4 25.87 -3.59 -27.38
C MET A 4 27.13 -2.92 -27.95
N THR A 5 27.11 -2.60 -29.25
CA THR A 5 28.24 -1.92 -29.88
C THR A 5 28.16 -0.41 -29.65
N PRO A 6 29.29 0.33 -29.78
CA PRO A 6 29.25 1.78 -29.75
C PRO A 6 28.31 2.38 -30.81
N GLU A 7 28.26 1.80 -32.02
CA GLU A 7 27.33 2.23 -33.07
C GLU A 7 25.86 2.07 -32.65
N ASP A 8 25.52 0.96 -31.99
CA ASP A 8 24.16 0.72 -31.48
C ASP A 8 23.77 1.76 -30.42
N ALA A 9 24.70 2.09 -29.51
CA ALA A 9 24.51 3.10 -28.48
C ALA A 9 24.26 4.49 -29.09
N ILE A 10 25.07 4.88 -30.07
CA ILE A 10 24.93 6.17 -30.76
C ILE A 10 23.60 6.23 -31.52
N LYS A 11 23.22 5.15 -32.20
CA LYS A 11 21.95 5.07 -32.93
C LYS A 11 20.76 5.18 -31.99
N ALA A 12 20.80 4.48 -30.86
CA ALA A 12 19.75 4.54 -29.84
C ALA A 12 19.62 5.95 -29.25
N ALA A 13 20.73 6.57 -28.85
CA ALA A 13 20.74 7.94 -28.32
C ALA A 13 20.23 8.96 -29.35
N SER A 14 20.62 8.82 -30.61
CA SER A 14 20.18 9.72 -31.69
C SER A 14 18.68 9.54 -32.02
N SER A 15 18.17 8.31 -31.95
CA SER A 15 16.72 8.06 -32.09
C SER A 15 15.96 8.76 -30.98
N LEU A 16 16.41 8.57 -29.74
CA LEU A 16 15.77 9.19 -28.58
C LEU A 16 15.74 10.72 -28.70
N ALA A 17 16.86 11.33 -29.11
CA ALA A 17 16.95 12.77 -29.30
C ALA A 17 15.98 13.28 -30.38
N ARG A 18 15.79 12.50 -31.47
CA ARG A 18 14.82 12.83 -32.52
C ARG A 18 13.38 12.73 -32.00
N ASP A 19 13.04 11.66 -31.28
CA ASP A 19 11.69 11.46 -30.76
C ASP A 19 11.29 12.57 -29.78
N ILE A 20 12.24 13.09 -29.00
CA ILE A 20 12.04 14.26 -28.13
C ILE A 20 11.87 15.54 -28.96
N ALA A 21 12.72 15.77 -29.96
CA ALA A 21 12.66 16.97 -30.80
C ALA A 21 11.36 17.07 -31.61
N ASP A 22 10.87 15.93 -32.09
CA ASP A 22 9.63 15.81 -32.87
C ASP A 22 8.37 15.81 -31.96
N GLY A 23 8.55 15.82 -30.64
CA GLY A 23 7.46 15.81 -29.65
C GLY A 23 6.76 14.45 -29.49
N GLY A 24 7.32 13.38 -30.07
CA GLY A 24 6.83 12.01 -29.93
C GLY A 24 7.14 11.38 -28.57
N LEU A 25 8.07 11.97 -27.82
CA LEU A 25 8.43 11.55 -26.47
C LEU A 25 8.64 12.77 -25.56
N ALA A 26 7.88 12.87 -24.46
CA ALA A 26 8.12 13.91 -23.47
C ALA A 26 9.25 13.48 -22.51
N PRO A 27 10.10 14.42 -22.02
CA PRO A 27 11.11 14.09 -21.01
C PRO A 27 10.54 13.44 -19.74
N SER A 28 9.32 13.84 -19.36
CA SER A 28 8.62 13.23 -18.21
C SER A 28 8.23 11.77 -18.42
N ASP A 29 8.13 11.31 -19.67
CA ASP A 29 7.89 9.90 -19.98
C ASP A 29 9.13 9.06 -19.68
N LEU A 30 10.33 9.60 -19.98
CA LEU A 30 11.60 8.98 -19.63
C LEU A 30 11.83 8.91 -18.12
N GLU A 31 11.49 9.97 -17.40
CA GLU A 31 11.57 9.98 -15.93
C GLU A 31 10.65 8.91 -15.33
N ARG A 32 9.42 8.81 -15.80
CA ARG A 32 8.49 7.76 -15.35
C ARG A 32 9.01 6.37 -15.65
N GLN A 33 9.61 6.16 -16.83
CA GLN A 33 10.22 4.88 -17.17
C GLN A 33 11.41 4.58 -16.25
N ALA A 34 12.31 5.53 -16.04
CA ALA A 34 13.46 5.36 -15.15
C ALA A 34 13.03 4.98 -13.72
N VAL A 35 11.99 5.63 -13.18
CA VAL A 35 11.43 5.27 -11.87
C VAL A 35 10.84 3.85 -11.87
N ALA A 36 10.17 3.44 -12.95
CA ALA A 36 9.64 2.09 -13.07
C ALA A 36 10.75 1.04 -13.08
N GLU A 37 11.80 1.25 -13.88
CA GLU A 37 12.99 0.39 -13.94
C GLU A 37 13.72 0.33 -12.59
N CYS A 38 13.89 1.47 -11.91
CA CYS A 38 14.47 1.51 -10.57
C CYS A 38 13.67 0.66 -9.57
N ARG A 39 12.33 0.76 -9.61
CA ARG A 39 11.45 -0.05 -8.76
C ARG A 39 11.57 -1.54 -9.10
N GLU A 40 11.72 -1.90 -10.36
CA GLU A 40 11.90 -3.30 -10.76
C GLU A 40 13.26 -3.85 -10.31
N LEU A 41 14.33 -3.08 -10.51
CA LEU A 41 15.70 -3.52 -10.26
C LEU A 41 16.06 -3.60 -8.77
N PHE A 42 15.58 -2.66 -7.95
CA PHE A 42 15.94 -2.60 -6.52
C PHE A 42 14.78 -2.24 -5.59
N GLY A 43 13.54 -2.19 -6.10
CA GLY A 43 12.37 -1.92 -5.26
C GLY A 43 11.95 -3.11 -4.38
N THR A 44 12.55 -4.27 -4.56
CA THR A 44 12.32 -5.47 -3.74
C THR A 44 13.62 -5.88 -3.05
N VAL A 45 13.56 -6.07 -1.73
CA VAL A 45 14.70 -6.48 -0.92
C VAL A 45 14.59 -7.96 -0.58
N ALA A 46 15.53 -8.79 -1.05
CA ALA A 46 15.47 -10.24 -0.88
C ALA A 46 16.12 -10.76 0.43
N GLY A 47 16.88 -9.92 1.14
CA GLY A 47 17.57 -10.27 2.38
C GLY A 47 19.10 -10.15 2.27
N PRO A 48 19.86 -10.65 3.27
CA PRO A 48 21.32 -10.44 3.35
C PRO A 48 22.14 -11.00 2.17
N ASP A 49 21.62 -12.00 1.48
CA ASP A 49 22.28 -12.60 0.30
C ASP A 49 21.98 -11.85 -1.02
N ASP A 50 21.17 -10.78 -0.95
CA ASP A 50 20.89 -9.90 -2.09
C ASP A 50 22.17 -9.16 -2.51
N PRO A 51 22.57 -9.21 -3.80
CA PRO A 51 23.72 -8.45 -4.30
C PRO A 51 23.63 -6.93 -4.05
N LEU A 52 22.42 -6.38 -3.92
CA LEU A 52 22.17 -4.97 -3.65
C LEU A 52 21.98 -4.66 -2.16
N TRP A 53 22.19 -5.64 -1.27
CA TRP A 53 21.90 -5.51 0.17
C TRP A 53 22.55 -4.28 0.83
N GLU A 54 23.83 -4.02 0.57
CA GLU A 54 24.51 -2.86 1.17
C GLU A 54 23.95 -1.52 0.65
N LEU A 55 23.57 -1.45 -0.63
CA LEU A 55 22.90 -0.27 -1.18
C LEU A 55 21.53 -0.04 -0.50
N HIS A 56 20.74 -1.09 -0.31
CA HIS A 56 19.47 -1.00 0.41
C HIS A 56 19.65 -0.49 1.84
N ARG A 57 20.68 -0.97 2.55
CA ARG A 57 20.99 -0.49 3.91
C ARG A 57 21.38 0.98 3.93
N ASP A 58 22.18 1.43 2.98
CA ASP A 58 22.62 2.82 2.91
C ASP A 58 21.46 3.77 2.55
N ILE A 59 20.59 3.36 1.63
CA ILE A 59 19.35 4.10 1.33
C ILE A 59 18.45 4.15 2.57
N ALA A 60 18.22 3.02 3.23
CA ALA A 60 17.38 2.97 4.43
C ALA A 60 17.90 3.89 5.54
N ARG A 61 19.22 3.89 5.80
CA ARG A 61 19.84 4.83 6.77
C ARG A 61 19.60 6.29 6.41
N GLN A 62 19.75 6.64 5.13
CA GLN A 62 19.51 8.01 4.66
C GLN A 62 18.04 8.42 4.80
N VAL A 63 17.11 7.52 4.46
CA VAL A 63 15.67 7.74 4.62
C VAL A 63 15.33 7.98 6.10
N LEU A 64 15.86 7.17 7.01
CA LEU A 64 15.67 7.34 8.45
C LEU A 64 16.27 8.65 8.96
N ALA A 65 17.44 9.05 8.46
CA ALA A 65 18.09 10.30 8.85
C ALA A 65 17.35 11.56 8.39
N LEU A 66 16.46 11.44 7.40
CA LEU A 66 15.62 12.50 6.87
C LEU A 66 14.17 12.39 7.35
N ASP A 67 13.92 11.67 8.45
CA ASP A 67 12.59 11.43 9.00
C ASP A 67 11.58 10.85 7.99
N GLY A 68 12.08 10.05 7.03
CA GLY A 68 11.28 9.51 5.94
C GLY A 68 10.30 8.40 6.33
N VAL A 69 10.38 7.92 7.58
CA VAL A 69 9.41 6.99 8.17
C VAL A 69 8.92 7.59 9.50
N PRO A 70 7.59 7.72 9.72
CA PRO A 70 7.06 8.22 10.98
C PRO A 70 7.54 7.42 12.19
N THR A 71 7.73 8.09 13.33
CA THR A 71 8.24 7.45 14.55
C THR A 71 7.36 6.31 15.05
N ASP A 72 6.04 6.44 14.94
CA ASP A 72 5.09 5.40 15.36
C ASP A 72 5.25 4.14 14.51
N GLU A 73 5.39 4.29 13.19
CA GLU A 73 5.64 3.17 12.28
C GLU A 73 6.99 2.50 12.57
N LEU A 74 8.04 3.26 12.91
CA LEU A 74 9.32 2.70 13.33
C LEU A 74 9.22 1.90 14.63
N ALA A 75 8.40 2.35 15.58
CA ALA A 75 8.17 1.63 16.83
C ALA A 75 7.47 0.28 16.57
N GLU A 76 6.52 0.23 15.64
CA GLU A 76 5.86 -1.00 15.20
C GLU A 76 6.86 -1.97 14.55
N TRP A 77 7.69 -1.49 13.62
CA TRP A 77 8.71 -2.32 12.98
C TRP A 77 9.77 -2.83 13.96
N LEU A 78 10.13 -2.05 14.97
CA LEU A 78 11.00 -2.50 16.05
C LEU A 78 10.35 -3.63 16.85
N ALA A 79 9.06 -3.53 17.17
CA ALA A 79 8.32 -4.59 17.85
C ALA A 79 8.29 -5.88 17.01
N VAL A 80 8.05 -5.78 15.70
CA VAL A 80 8.12 -6.92 14.77
C VAL A 80 9.52 -7.54 14.74
N ALA A 81 10.58 -6.72 14.71
CA ALA A 81 11.96 -7.20 14.71
C ALA A 81 12.30 -7.95 16.01
N ARG A 82 11.91 -7.41 17.17
CA ARG A 82 12.08 -8.04 18.49
C ARG A 82 11.33 -9.37 18.58
N GLN A 83 10.08 -9.40 18.12
CA GLN A 83 9.27 -10.62 18.07
C GLN A 83 9.95 -11.70 17.21
N ARG A 84 10.49 -11.34 16.03
CA ARG A 84 11.24 -12.27 15.18
C ARG A 84 12.53 -12.77 15.83
N ALA A 85 13.18 -11.94 16.65
CA ALA A 85 14.36 -12.32 17.44
C ALA A 85 14.01 -13.19 18.67
N GLY A 86 12.72 -13.45 18.93
CA GLY A 86 12.27 -14.22 20.08
C GLY A 86 12.31 -13.45 21.40
N GLU A 87 12.43 -12.12 21.35
CA GLU A 87 12.31 -11.30 22.56
C GLU A 87 10.85 -11.34 23.05
N PRO A 88 10.62 -11.55 24.35
CA PRO A 88 9.27 -11.47 24.91
C PRO A 88 8.78 -10.03 24.73
N VAL A 89 7.67 -9.87 24.00
CA VAL A 89 6.93 -8.61 24.00
C VAL A 89 6.56 -8.37 25.45
N ALA A 90 7.12 -7.32 26.05
CA ALA A 90 6.81 -6.96 27.43
C ALA A 90 5.28 -6.87 27.51
N ALA A 91 4.67 -7.83 28.20
CA ALA A 91 3.28 -7.73 28.55
C ALA A 91 3.15 -6.39 29.27
N VAL A 92 2.25 -5.52 28.80
CA VAL A 92 1.82 -4.38 29.59
C VAL A 92 1.38 -5.00 30.90
N GLU A 93 2.21 -4.83 31.94
CA GLU A 93 1.88 -5.31 33.26
C GLU A 93 0.55 -4.63 33.58
N PRO A 94 -0.53 -5.39 33.81
CA PRO A 94 -1.81 -4.79 34.10
C PRO A 94 -1.57 -3.90 35.31
N LEU A 95 -1.68 -2.58 35.11
CA LEU A 95 -1.71 -1.67 36.24
C LEU A 95 -2.75 -2.25 37.20
N PRO A 96 -2.44 -2.37 38.52
CA PRO A 96 -3.41 -2.84 39.47
C PRO A 96 -4.67 -2.00 39.24
N LEU A 97 -5.75 -2.67 38.83
CA LEU A 97 -7.06 -2.04 38.74
C LEU A 97 -7.25 -1.35 40.09
N PRO A 98 -7.58 -0.04 40.14
CA PRO A 98 -7.90 0.59 41.41
C PRO A 98 -8.95 -0.31 42.07
N GLU A 99 -8.67 -0.73 43.31
CA GLU A 99 -9.66 -1.49 44.09
C GLU A 99 -10.98 -0.75 43.95
N PRO A 100 -12.11 -1.44 43.68
CA PRO A 100 -13.38 -0.77 43.63
C PRO A 100 -13.59 -0.13 44.99
N GLU A 101 -13.34 1.18 45.07
CA GLU A 101 -13.71 1.99 46.21
C GLU A 101 -15.20 1.70 46.38
N ALA A 102 -15.53 1.04 47.48
CA ALA A 102 -16.90 0.72 47.82
C ALA A 102 -17.62 2.05 47.97
N ALA A 103 -18.18 2.55 46.86
CA ALA A 103 -19.09 3.65 46.88
C ALA A 103 -20.16 3.29 47.92
N PRO A 104 -20.44 4.16 48.90
CA PRO A 104 -21.53 3.91 49.82
C PRO A 104 -22.79 3.74 48.95
N VAL A 105 -23.30 2.50 48.92
CA VAL A 105 -24.59 2.17 48.33
C VAL A 105 -25.61 2.97 49.11
N THR A 106 -25.93 4.15 48.60
CA THR A 106 -27.05 4.94 49.09
C THR A 106 -28.29 4.26 48.49
N PRO A 107 -29.19 3.71 49.31
CA PRO A 107 -30.38 3.06 48.79
C PRO A 107 -31.20 4.08 47.97
N PRO A 108 -31.70 3.70 46.79
CA PRO A 108 -32.60 4.58 46.04
C PRO A 108 -33.88 4.81 46.87
N GLU A 109 -34.23 6.09 47.05
CA GLU A 109 -35.55 6.46 47.58
C GLU A 109 -36.65 5.98 46.62
N PRO A 110 -37.82 5.53 47.14
CA PRO A 110 -38.88 4.98 46.32
C PRO A 110 -39.52 6.06 45.43
N GLU A 111 -39.68 5.70 44.16
CA GLU A 111 -40.34 6.46 43.11
C GLU A 111 -41.80 6.79 43.49
N SER A 112 -42.20 8.05 43.30
CA SER A 112 -43.61 8.46 43.29
C SER A 112 -44.17 8.32 41.88
N PRO A 113 -45.32 7.65 41.68
CA PRO A 113 -45.88 7.43 40.35
C PRO A 113 -46.67 8.66 39.90
N ALA A 114 -46.36 9.19 38.72
CA ALA A 114 -47.20 10.15 38.02
C ALA A 114 -47.89 9.48 36.83
N SER A 115 -49.19 9.28 37.02
CA SER A 115 -50.31 8.99 36.11
C SER A 115 -50.06 8.76 34.62
N GLU A 116 -50.61 7.63 34.16
CA GLU A 116 -51.09 7.36 32.81
C GLU A 116 -52.02 8.45 32.29
N ALA A 117 -51.80 8.86 31.03
CA ALA A 117 -52.83 9.42 30.18
C ALA A 117 -52.82 8.69 28.83
N ASP A 118 -53.99 8.12 28.57
CA ASP A 118 -54.46 7.23 27.50
C ASP A 118 -54.44 7.84 26.06
N SER A 119 -53.91 7.07 25.10
CA SER A 119 -54.38 6.73 23.72
C SER A 119 -54.87 7.80 22.69
N PRO A 120 -55.13 7.46 21.39
CA PRO A 120 -54.71 6.30 20.55
C PRO A 120 -54.31 6.65 19.07
N GLY A 121 -53.68 5.68 18.36
CA GLY A 121 -54.27 5.12 17.12
C GLY A 121 -53.62 5.33 15.73
N HIS A 122 -53.57 4.22 14.98
CA HIS A 122 -53.41 4.02 13.52
C HIS A 122 -52.02 4.30 12.91
N GLY A 123 -51.38 3.46 12.09
CA GLY A 123 -51.80 2.28 11.33
C GLY A 123 -51.11 2.34 9.95
N GLY A 124 -50.45 1.25 9.52
CA GLY A 124 -50.07 1.03 8.10
C GLY A 124 -48.57 0.88 7.80
N ALA A 125 -48.18 -0.34 7.44
CA ALA A 125 -46.98 -0.64 6.63
C ALA A 125 -47.39 -0.82 5.14
N PRO A 126 -46.48 -1.14 4.20
CA PRO A 126 -45.58 -0.24 3.46
C PRO A 126 -45.96 -0.15 1.96
N ALA A 127 -45.46 0.86 1.25
CA ALA A 127 -45.62 0.97 -0.22
C ALA A 127 -44.32 0.66 -0.98
N SER A 128 -44.45 -0.26 -1.92
CA SER A 128 -43.50 -0.74 -2.93
C SER A 128 -43.06 0.34 -3.92
N GLY A 129 -41.82 0.27 -4.41
CA GLY A 129 -41.30 1.20 -5.44
C GLY A 129 -40.01 0.74 -6.11
N ALA A 130 -40.16 -0.05 -7.18
CA ALA A 130 -39.38 -0.09 -8.43
C ALA A 130 -37.85 -0.29 -8.44
N ASN A 131 -37.48 -1.38 -9.13
CA ASN A 131 -36.15 -1.80 -9.60
C ASN A 131 -35.69 -1.02 -10.86
N PRO A 132 -34.43 -0.58 -10.98
CA PRO A 132 -33.81 -0.28 -12.27
C PRO A 132 -32.83 -1.37 -12.72
N ALA A 133 -33.02 -1.85 -13.95
CA ALA A 133 -32.20 -2.86 -14.62
C ALA A 133 -30.76 -2.38 -14.92
N PRO A 134 -29.75 -3.28 -14.94
CA PRO A 134 -28.37 -2.93 -15.29
C PRO A 134 -28.23 -2.69 -16.80
N GLN A 135 -27.68 -1.52 -17.17
CA GLN A 135 -27.29 -1.21 -18.55
C GLN A 135 -26.05 -2.02 -18.95
N ALA A 136 -26.12 -2.72 -20.08
CA ALA A 136 -25.00 -3.43 -20.68
C ALA A 136 -24.08 -2.45 -21.43
N VAL A 137 -22.79 -2.46 -21.09
CA VAL A 137 -21.73 -1.80 -21.84
C VAL A 137 -21.35 -2.63 -23.08
N PRO A 138 -21.26 -2.05 -24.29
CA PRO A 138 -20.80 -2.79 -25.46
C PRO A 138 -19.27 -2.97 -25.41
N THR A 139 -18.83 -4.21 -25.20
CA THR A 139 -17.44 -4.65 -25.41
C THR A 139 -17.23 -5.03 -26.87
N SER A 140 -16.47 -4.21 -27.61
CA SER A 140 -15.76 -4.66 -28.82
C SER A 140 -14.26 -4.58 -28.57
N PRO A 141 -13.49 -5.63 -28.91
CA PRO A 141 -12.05 -5.68 -28.65
C PRO A 141 -11.29 -4.96 -29.77
N ARG A 142 -10.51 -3.93 -29.43
CA ARG A 142 -9.43 -3.43 -30.30
C ARG A 142 -8.13 -4.13 -29.92
N PRO A 143 -7.47 -4.88 -30.82
CA PRO A 143 -6.05 -5.15 -30.68
C PRO A 143 -5.31 -3.90 -31.13
N ASP A 144 -4.34 -3.44 -30.34
CA ASP A 144 -3.15 -2.66 -30.77
C ASP A 144 -2.58 -1.91 -29.56
N ARG A 145 -2.12 -2.69 -28.57
CA ARG A 145 -1.21 -2.19 -27.54
C ARG A 145 0.19 -2.57 -27.98
N TYR A 146 1.02 -1.58 -28.27
CA TYR A 146 2.46 -1.76 -28.47
C TYR A 146 3.08 -2.35 -27.19
N ASP A 147 3.73 -3.50 -27.31
CA ASP A 147 4.40 -4.20 -26.22
C ASP A 147 5.93 -4.13 -26.41
N PRO A 148 6.64 -3.25 -25.68
CA PRO A 148 8.08 -3.09 -25.81
C PRO A 148 8.87 -4.27 -25.23
N LEU A 149 8.22 -5.19 -24.52
CA LEU A 149 8.86 -6.37 -23.91
C LEU A 149 8.69 -7.63 -24.75
N ALA A 150 8.02 -7.57 -25.90
CA ALA A 150 7.84 -8.71 -26.80
C ALA A 150 9.16 -9.36 -27.27
N ALA A 151 10.28 -8.62 -27.22
CA ALA A 151 11.61 -9.10 -27.55
C ALA A 151 12.51 -9.40 -26.32
N TRP A 152 12.00 -9.20 -25.10
CA TRP A 152 12.78 -9.38 -23.88
C TRP A 152 12.42 -10.70 -23.19
N GLN A 153 13.41 -11.58 -23.01
CA GLN A 153 13.25 -12.80 -22.23
C GLN A 153 14.11 -12.72 -20.96
N PRO A 154 13.50 -12.72 -19.75
CA PRO A 154 14.25 -12.82 -18.52
C PRO A 154 14.79 -14.25 -18.34
N GLY A 155 16.13 -14.35 -18.43
CA GLY A 155 17.00 -15.36 -17.82
C GLY A 155 16.47 -16.79 -17.69
N SER A 156 16.85 -17.66 -18.63
CA SER A 156 16.93 -19.09 -18.37
C SER A 156 17.92 -19.34 -17.22
N THR A 157 17.41 -19.92 -16.14
CA THR A 157 18.14 -20.40 -14.97
C THR A 157 19.40 -21.17 -15.39
N ARG A 158 20.58 -20.63 -15.08
CA ARG A 158 21.80 -21.45 -14.99
C ARG A 158 21.63 -22.35 -13.77
N ARG A 159 21.23 -23.61 -14.02
CA ARG A 159 21.48 -24.70 -13.09
C ARG A 159 23.00 -24.85 -12.97
N TYR A 160 23.53 -24.66 -11.75
CA TYR A 160 24.82 -25.21 -11.35
C TYR A 160 24.70 -26.72 -11.18
#